data_AF-A0A4R1GBA1-F1
#
_entry.id   AF-A0A4R1GBA1-F1
#
_cell.length_a   1.000
_cell.length_b   1.000
_cell.length_c   1.000
_cell.angle_alpha   90.00
_cell.angle_beta   90.00
_cell.angle_gamma   90.00
#
_symmetry.space_group_name_H-M   'P 1'
#
loop_
_entity.id
_entity.type
_entity.pdbx_description
1 polymer ?
#
loop_
_entity_poly.entity_id
_entity_poly.type
_entity_poly.pdbx_seq_one_letter_code
_entity_poly.pdbx_strand_id
1 'polypeptide(L)'
;MRFGRGFTLVEMLMAVGLAAFVLTVAYGFFNSIEKSGEFSKENNKLQSLVPPLYYVLLRDVESIDSRYGRLSVLEKSDGKTEVEFYTKSCFFFRGVCRVRYRLYKGYLFREELRLNSLSEEGVEVPLISGISSMEVFSSYGGEWNKGGGGRLIKFVFKLQDGEELPIVFKPRSQR
;
A
#
# COMPACT_ATOMS: atom_id res chain seq x y z
N MET A 1 42.41 55.06 -30.42
CA MET A 1 41.41 54.57 -31.40
C MET A 1 41.84 53.17 -31.82
N ARG A 2 41.10 52.06 -31.76
CA ARG A 2 39.72 51.72 -31.41
C ARG A 2 39.77 50.28 -30.90
N PHE A 3 39.33 50.02 -29.66
CA PHE A 3 38.78 48.71 -29.33
C PHE A 3 37.45 48.61 -30.09
N GLY A 4 37.38 47.75 -31.11
CA GLY A 4 36.19 47.71 -31.96
C GLY A 4 36.36 46.86 -33.20
N ARG A 5 36.73 45.58 -33.03
CA ARG A 5 36.32 44.56 -33.99
C ARG A 5 34.91 44.16 -33.58
N GLY A 6 33.91 44.75 -34.23
CA GLY A 6 32.53 44.33 -34.06
C GLY A 6 32.38 42.88 -34.51
N PHE A 7 31.57 42.11 -33.79
CA PHE A 7 31.21 40.74 -34.16
C PHE A 7 30.67 40.74 -35.60
N THR A 8 31.17 39.81 -36.41
CA THR A 8 30.60 39.62 -37.77
C THR A 8 29.20 39.02 -37.65
N LEU A 9 28.31 39.39 -38.58
CA LEU A 9 26.91 38.93 -38.59
C LEU A 9 26.82 37.39 -38.60
N VAL A 10 27.80 36.73 -39.22
CA VAL A 10 27.96 35.26 -39.24
C VAL A 10 28.30 34.69 -37.86
N GLU A 11 29.23 35.30 -37.12
CA GLU A 11 29.56 34.87 -35.75
C GLU A 11 28.36 35.02 -34.80
N MET A 12 27.57 36.10 -34.97
CA MET A 12 26.36 36.29 -34.18
C MET A 12 25.31 35.21 -34.48
N LEU A 13 25.15 34.84 -35.75
CA LEU A 13 24.20 33.79 -36.18
C LEU A 13 24.63 32.40 -35.71
N MET A 14 25.93 32.10 -35.74
CA MET A 14 26.48 30.88 -35.13
C MET A 14 26.28 30.85 -33.62
N ALA A 15 26.49 31.98 -32.92
CA ALA A 15 26.30 32.06 -31.48
C ALA A 15 24.84 31.84 -31.09
N VAL A 16 23.88 32.43 -31.81
CA VAL A 16 22.44 32.21 -31.58
C VAL A 16 22.04 30.76 -31.88
N GLY A 17 22.57 30.17 -32.96
CA GLY A 17 22.31 28.77 -33.30
C GLY A 17 22.80 27.79 -32.22
N LEU A 18 24.03 28.01 -31.73
CA LEU A 18 24.59 27.24 -30.62
C LEU A 18 23.80 27.44 -29.33
N ALA A 19 23.44 28.68 -29.00
CA ALA A 19 22.65 28.98 -27.82
C ALA A 19 21.27 28.30 -27.87
N ALA A 20 20.58 28.37 -29.01
CA ALA A 20 19.31 27.70 -29.22
C ALA A 20 19.45 26.18 -29.06
N PHE A 21 20.48 25.58 -29.67
CA PHE A 21 20.74 24.15 -29.55
C PHE A 21 20.96 23.72 -28.09
N VAL A 22 21.81 24.44 -27.35
CA VAL A 22 22.08 24.16 -25.92
C VAL A 22 20.82 24.29 -25.08
N LEU A 23 20.00 25.31 -25.34
CA LEU A 23 18.73 25.51 -24.63
C LEU A 23 17.76 24.34 -24.86
N THR A 24 17.61 23.86 -26.10
CA THR A 24 16.71 22.73 -26.40
C THR A 24 17.16 21.44 -25.72
N VAL A 25 18.46 21.15 -25.74
CA VAL A 25 19.03 19.96 -25.09
C VAL A 25 18.88 20.06 -23.57
N ALA A 26 19.17 21.22 -22.98
CA ALA A 26 18.99 21.46 -21.55
C ALA A 26 17.54 21.25 -21.14
N TYR A 27 16.59 21.81 -21.90
CA TYR A 27 15.16 21.67 -21.63
C TYR A 27 14.69 20.21 -21.69
N GLY A 28 15.15 19.46 -22.70
CA GLY A 28 14.86 18.01 -22.80
C GLY A 28 15.41 17.23 -21.62
N PHE A 29 16.64 17.54 -21.17
CA PHE A 29 17.27 16.89 -20.04
C PHE A 29 16.55 17.20 -18.72
N PHE A 30 16.20 18.46 -18.46
CA PHE A 30 15.46 18.85 -17.25
C PHE A 30 14.08 18.22 -17.18
N ASN A 31 13.34 18.21 -18.30
CA ASN A 31 12.01 17.58 -18.35
C ASN A 31 12.10 16.05 -18.15
N SER A 32 13.16 15.42 -18.66
CA SER A 32 13.41 13.99 -18.40
C SER A 32 13.75 13.72 -16.93
N ILE A 33 14.51 14.59 -16.28
CA ILE A 33 14.81 14.48 -14.84
C ILE A 33 13.55 14.68 -14.01
N GLU A 34 12.74 15.68 -14.34
CA GLU A 34 11.48 15.98 -13.64
C GLU A 34 10.54 14.78 -13.65
N LYS A 35 10.28 14.21 -14.84
CA LYS A 35 9.48 12.98 -14.99
C LYS A 35 10.07 11.79 -14.24
N SER A 36 11.39 11.62 -14.27
CA SER A 36 12.07 10.52 -13.55
C SER A 36 11.96 10.71 -12.03
N GLY A 37 12.01 11.95 -11.55
CA GLY A 37 11.86 12.31 -10.14
C GLY A 37 10.45 12.06 -9.64
N GLU A 38 9.43 12.43 -10.41
CA GLU A 38 8.02 12.13 -10.10
C GLU A 38 7.78 10.61 -10.02
N PHE A 39 8.24 9.85 -11.03
CA PHE A 39 8.14 8.39 -11.03
C PHE A 39 8.87 7.75 -9.84
N SER A 40 10.05 8.26 -9.49
CA SER A 40 10.82 7.78 -8.34
C SER A 40 10.07 8.03 -7.02
N LYS A 41 9.40 9.19 -6.89
CA LYS A 41 8.61 9.55 -5.71
C LYS A 41 7.40 8.63 -5.53
N GLU A 42 6.68 8.35 -6.61
CA GLU A 42 5.54 7.41 -6.60
C GLU A 42 5.98 5.99 -6.26
N ASN A 43 7.06 5.52 -6.88
CA ASN A 43 7.58 4.18 -6.64
C ASN A 43 8.09 4.02 -5.19
N ASN A 44 8.70 5.05 -4.61
CA ASN A 44 9.15 5.04 -3.22
C ASN A 44 7.97 5.03 -2.22
N LYS A 45 6.87 5.72 -2.55
CA LYS A 45 5.61 5.65 -1.80
C LYS A 45 5.07 4.21 -1.81
N LEU A 46 5.00 3.54 -2.97
CA LEU A 46 4.53 2.15 -3.03
C LEU A 46 5.47 1.17 -2.33
N GLN A 47 6.79 1.30 -2.49
CA GLN A 47 7.78 0.43 -1.85
C GLN A 47 7.86 0.57 -0.33
N SER A 48 7.52 1.73 0.23
CA SER A 48 7.43 1.90 1.68
C SER A 48 6.13 1.35 2.27
N LEU A 49 5.09 1.20 1.45
CA LEU A 49 3.74 0.83 1.87
C LEU A 49 3.45 -0.67 1.74
N VAL A 50 3.77 -1.26 0.59
CA VAL A 50 3.35 -2.63 0.25
C VAL A 50 4.08 -3.70 1.06
N PRO A 51 5.43 -3.69 1.21
CA PRO A 51 6.13 -4.76 1.91
C PRO A 51 5.74 -4.87 3.40
N PRO A 52 5.71 -3.79 4.20
CA PRO A 52 5.29 -3.89 5.61
C PRO A 52 3.87 -4.43 5.77
N LEU A 53 2.93 -3.92 4.96
CA LEU A 53 1.55 -4.40 4.95
C LEU A 53 1.49 -5.90 4.60
N TYR A 54 2.19 -6.29 3.55
CA TYR A 54 2.25 -7.68 3.10
C TYR A 54 2.78 -8.61 4.20
N TYR A 55 3.89 -8.25 4.85
CA TYR A 55 4.50 -9.07 5.90
C TYR A 55 3.61 -9.23 7.13
N VAL A 56 2.96 -8.14 7.56
CA VAL A 56 2.04 -8.18 8.71
C VAL A 56 0.84 -9.08 8.40
N LEU A 57 0.19 -8.87 7.26
CA LEU A 57 -0.94 -9.70 6.83
C LEU A 57 -0.54 -11.15 6.61
N LEU A 58 0.61 -11.41 5.98
CA LEU A 58 1.13 -12.76 5.76
C LEU A 58 1.28 -13.49 7.09
N ARG A 59 1.98 -12.89 8.05
CA ARG A 59 2.24 -13.49 9.35
C ARG A 59 0.94 -13.79 10.09
N ASP A 60 0.00 -12.85 10.05
CA ASP A 60 -1.30 -13.00 10.70
C ASP A 60 -2.15 -14.09 10.04
N VAL A 61 -2.26 -14.10 8.71
CA VAL A 61 -3.07 -15.05 7.94
C VAL A 61 -2.49 -16.46 7.97
N GLU A 62 -1.18 -16.60 7.85
CA GLU A 62 -0.52 -17.91 7.96
C GLU A 62 -0.67 -18.52 9.35
N SER A 63 -0.78 -17.70 10.38
CA SER A 63 -0.90 -18.18 11.76
C SER A 63 -2.33 -18.13 12.32
N ILE A 64 -3.33 -18.04 11.44
CA ILE A 64 -4.75 -18.18 11.80
C ILE A 64 -4.97 -19.49 12.57
N ASP A 65 -5.70 -19.39 13.67
CA ASP A 65 -6.11 -20.51 14.51
C ASP A 65 -7.64 -20.64 14.49
N SER A 66 -8.14 -21.48 13.59
CA SER A 66 -9.58 -21.69 13.39
C SER A 66 -10.29 -22.36 14.56
N ARG A 67 -9.55 -22.87 15.57
CA ARG A 67 -10.12 -23.51 16.77
C ARG A 67 -10.83 -22.51 17.68
N TYR A 68 -10.39 -21.24 17.66
CA TYR A 68 -10.98 -20.17 18.47
C TYR A 68 -12.09 -19.42 17.75
N GLY A 69 -12.13 -19.49 16.42
CA GLY A 69 -13.15 -18.87 15.59
C GLY A 69 -12.75 -18.82 14.12
N ARG A 70 -13.73 -18.65 13.24
CA ARG A 70 -13.49 -18.49 11.80
C ARG A 70 -13.18 -17.03 11.49
N LEU A 71 -12.49 -16.80 10.37
CA LEU A 71 -12.33 -15.45 9.85
C LEU A 71 -13.70 -14.91 9.44
N SER A 72 -14.10 -13.80 10.05
CA SER A 72 -15.35 -13.11 9.80
C SER A 72 -15.07 -11.77 9.15
N VAL A 73 -15.85 -11.46 8.12
CA VAL A 73 -15.88 -10.14 7.48
C VAL A 73 -17.20 -9.50 7.92
N LEU A 74 -17.10 -8.39 8.66
CA LEU A 74 -18.22 -7.63 9.18
C LEU A 74 -18.37 -6.37 8.32
N GLU A 75 -19.46 -6.28 7.56
CA GLU A 75 -19.83 -5.04 6.87
C GLU A 75 -20.66 -4.19 7.84
N LYS A 76 -20.12 -3.04 8.25
CA LYS A 76 -20.86 -2.08 9.08
C LYS A 76 -21.82 -1.26 8.22
N SER A 77 -22.88 -0.75 8.84
CA SER A 77 -23.95 0.04 8.19
C SER A 77 -23.44 1.32 7.52
N ASP A 78 -22.24 1.77 7.83
CA ASP A 78 -21.55 2.91 7.22
C ASP A 78 -20.68 2.52 6.00
N GLY A 79 -20.81 1.28 5.51
CA GLY A 79 -20.03 0.75 4.39
C GLY A 79 -18.58 0.42 4.76
N LYS A 80 -18.21 0.44 6.04
CA LYS A 80 -16.87 0.03 6.48
C LYS A 80 -16.79 -1.48 6.64
N THR A 81 -15.80 -2.06 5.98
CA THR A 81 -15.45 -3.48 6.15
C THR A 81 -14.50 -3.62 7.33
N GLU A 82 -14.87 -4.47 8.28
CA GLU A 82 -13.99 -4.94 9.35
C GLU A 82 -13.72 -6.43 9.17
N VAL A 83 -12.48 -6.85 9.43
CA VAL A 83 -12.07 -8.24 9.29
C VAL A 83 -11.53 -8.71 10.62
N GLU A 84 -12.13 -9.75 11.17
CA GLU A 84 -11.78 -10.29 12.48
C GLU A 84 -11.41 -11.77 12.36
N PHE A 85 -10.32 -12.17 13.00
CA PHE A 85 -9.90 -13.56 13.11
C PHE A 85 -8.94 -13.77 14.29
N TYR A 86 -8.69 -15.04 14.62
CA TYR A 86 -7.79 -15.43 15.69
C TYR A 86 -6.46 -15.88 15.12
N THR A 87 -5.36 -15.40 15.66
CA THR A 87 -4.00 -15.67 15.15
C THR A 87 -2.99 -15.88 16.28
N LYS A 88 -1.92 -16.63 16.00
CA LYS A 88 -0.76 -16.79 16.90
C LYS A 88 0.28 -15.67 16.70
N SER A 89 0.11 -14.83 15.69
CA SER A 89 0.96 -13.67 15.40
C SER A 89 0.52 -12.46 16.22
N CYS A 90 0.77 -12.51 17.54
CA CYS A 90 0.46 -11.40 18.43
C CYS A 90 1.71 -10.53 18.64
N PHE A 91 1.53 -9.21 18.65
CA PHE A 91 2.58 -8.22 18.85
C PHE A 91 2.77 -7.96 20.35
N PHE A 92 1.67 -7.84 21.09
CA PHE A 92 1.70 -7.44 22.50
C PHE A 92 1.46 -8.59 23.47
N PHE A 93 0.90 -9.70 23.00
CA PHE A 93 0.50 -10.83 23.83
C PHE A 93 1.23 -12.12 23.43
N ARG A 94 1.36 -13.05 24.38
CA ARG A 94 1.83 -14.41 24.08
C ARG A 94 0.64 -15.33 23.84
N GLY A 95 0.75 -16.23 22.86
CA GLY A 95 -0.27 -17.23 22.56
C GLY A 95 -1.14 -16.84 21.37
N VAL A 96 -2.46 -17.00 21.49
CA VAL A 96 -3.44 -16.64 20.47
C VAL A 96 -4.13 -15.33 20.89
N CYS A 97 -4.30 -14.41 19.94
CA CYS A 97 -5.05 -13.18 20.11
C CYS A 97 -6.10 -13.07 19.01
N ARG A 98 -7.12 -12.28 19.29
CA ARG A 98 -8.10 -11.84 18.31
C ARG A 98 -7.55 -10.59 17.65
N VAL A 99 -7.47 -10.59 16.33
CA VAL A 99 -7.01 -9.45 15.54
C VAL A 99 -8.16 -8.93 14.71
N ARG A 100 -8.36 -7.62 14.75
CA ARG A 100 -9.35 -6.90 13.96
C ARG A 100 -8.66 -5.88 13.07
N TYR A 101 -8.95 -5.96 11.78
CA TYR A 101 -8.54 -4.95 10.79
C TYR A 101 -9.72 -4.03 10.52
N ARG A 102 -9.49 -2.72 10.63
CA ARG A 102 -10.51 -1.70 10.38
C ARG A 102 -9.93 -0.48 9.70
N LEU A 103 -10.73 0.16 8.86
CA LEU A 103 -10.38 1.44 8.23
C LEU A 103 -10.95 2.61 9.04
N TYR A 104 -10.08 3.55 9.40
CA TYR A 104 -10.49 4.77 10.09
C TYR A 104 -9.68 5.96 9.58
N LYS A 105 -10.37 7.03 9.13
CA LYS A 105 -9.76 8.27 8.60
C LYS A 105 -8.67 8.04 7.54
N GLY A 106 -8.84 7.04 6.67
CA GLY A 106 -7.89 6.71 5.61
C GLY A 106 -6.68 5.89 6.06
N TYR A 107 -6.67 5.41 7.29
CA TYR A 107 -5.66 4.49 7.83
C TYR A 107 -6.25 3.10 8.02
N LEU A 108 -5.47 2.08 7.70
CA LEU A 108 -5.72 0.70 8.10
C LEU A 108 -5.11 0.49 9.49
N PHE A 109 -5.99 0.20 10.44
CA PHE A 109 -5.62 -0.17 11.80
C PHE A 109 -5.69 -1.67 11.96
N ARG A 110 -4.75 -2.19 12.74
CA ARG A 110 -4.74 -3.55 13.27
C ARG A 110 -4.89 -3.46 14.78
N GLU A 111 -6.02 -3.94 15.28
CA GLU A 111 -6.36 -3.97 16.69
C GLU A 111 -6.13 -5.38 17.25
N GLU A 112 -5.37 -5.50 18.34
CA GLU A 112 -5.16 -6.77 19.04
C GLU A 112 -5.96 -6.84 20.34
N LEU A 113 -6.78 -7.88 20.47
CA LEU A 113 -7.51 -8.20 21.70
C LEU A 113 -7.01 -9.54 22.27
N ARG A 114 -6.79 -9.55 23.58
CA ARG A 114 -6.48 -10.79 24.30
C ARG A 114 -7.74 -11.66 24.37
N LEU A 115 -7.59 -12.97 24.13
CA LEU A 115 -8.71 -13.94 24.09
C LEU A 115 -9.67 -13.88 25.28
N ASN A 116 -9.16 -13.61 26.49
CA ASN A 116 -9.95 -13.55 27.73
C ASN A 116 -10.10 -12.13 28.27
N SER A 117 -9.97 -11.12 27.42
CA SER A 117 -10.18 -9.74 27.82
C SER A 117 -11.67 -9.48 28.05
N LEU A 118 -12.02 -8.92 29.20
CA LEU A 118 -13.34 -8.34 29.45
C LEU A 118 -13.49 -6.94 28.81
N SER A 119 -12.37 -6.32 28.43
CA SER A 119 -12.36 -5.07 27.68
C SER A 119 -12.65 -5.36 26.21
N GLU A 120 -13.62 -4.61 25.65
CA GLU A 120 -13.89 -4.57 24.22
C GLU A 120 -12.84 -3.77 23.44
N GLU A 121 -12.00 -3.00 24.13
CA GLU A 121 -10.92 -2.20 23.55
C GLU A 121 -9.62 -3.01 23.49
N GLY A 122 -9.05 -3.13 22.30
CA GLY A 122 -7.74 -3.73 22.05
C GLY A 122 -6.61 -2.70 21.92
N VAL A 123 -5.40 -3.20 21.72
CA VAL A 123 -4.24 -2.35 21.39
C VAL A 123 -4.28 -2.08 19.89
N GLU A 124 -4.49 -0.81 19.51
CA GLU A 124 -4.54 -0.38 18.11
C GLU A 124 -3.16 -0.02 17.56
N VAL A 125 -2.83 -0.55 16.39
CA VAL A 125 -1.61 -0.25 15.65
C VAL A 125 -1.97 0.29 14.27
N PRO A 126 -1.64 1.55 13.93
CA PRO A 126 -1.77 2.03 12.57
C PRO A 126 -0.73 1.31 11.69
N LEU A 127 -1.20 0.65 10.62
CA LEU A 127 -0.31 -0.06 9.70
C LEU A 127 0.10 0.84 8.54
N ILE A 128 -0.89 1.46 7.89
CA ILE A 128 -0.69 2.16 6.62
C ILE A 128 -1.77 3.21 6.41
N SER A 129 -1.40 4.34 5.79
CA SER A 129 -2.28 5.41 5.35
C SER A 129 -2.58 5.32 3.84
N GLY A 130 -3.63 6.01 3.40
CA GLY A 130 -3.95 6.16 1.98
C GLY A 130 -4.82 5.04 1.41
N ILE A 131 -5.50 4.29 2.28
CA ILE A 131 -6.46 3.24 1.88
C ILE A 131 -7.87 3.82 2.02
N SER A 132 -8.63 3.77 0.93
CA SER A 132 -10.02 4.26 0.85
C SER A 132 -11.03 3.16 1.19
N SER A 133 -10.81 1.93 0.73
CA SER A 133 -11.65 0.78 1.08
C SER A 133 -10.85 -0.52 1.16
N MET A 134 -11.44 -1.50 1.84
CA MET A 134 -10.91 -2.85 2.00
C MET A 134 -12.03 -3.84 1.69
N GLU A 135 -11.77 -4.78 0.79
CA GLU A 135 -12.66 -5.88 0.47
C GLU A 135 -11.93 -7.20 0.68
N VAL A 136 -12.63 -8.21 1.20
CA VAL A 136 -12.05 -9.53 1.46
C VAL A 136 -12.84 -10.60 0.75
N PHE A 137 -12.11 -11.43 0.04
CA PHE A 137 -12.64 -12.56 -0.71
C PHE A 137 -11.98 -13.85 -0.24
N SER A 138 -12.70 -14.95 -0.39
CA SER A 138 -12.21 -16.28 -0.13
C SER A 138 -12.45 -17.18 -1.34
N SER A 139 -11.51 -18.09 -1.59
CA SER A 139 -11.63 -19.05 -2.69
C SER A 139 -12.17 -20.39 -2.23
N TYR A 140 -13.24 -20.84 -2.89
CA TYR A 140 -13.83 -22.16 -2.78
C TYR A 140 -14.02 -22.74 -4.18
N GLY A 141 -13.41 -23.90 -4.47
CA GLY A 141 -13.59 -24.56 -5.77
C GLY A 141 -13.03 -23.82 -6.99
N GLY A 142 -12.18 -22.79 -6.80
CA GLY A 142 -11.61 -21.98 -7.88
C GLY A 142 -12.32 -20.64 -8.11
N GLU A 143 -13.49 -20.44 -7.53
CA GLU A 143 -14.22 -19.18 -7.57
C GLU A 143 -13.90 -18.29 -6.37
N TRP A 144 -14.04 -16.97 -6.53
CA TRP A 144 -13.83 -15.97 -5.48
C TRP A 144 -15.16 -15.45 -4.97
N ASN A 145 -15.44 -15.66 -3.69
CA ASN A 145 -16.65 -15.19 -3.03
C ASN A 145 -16.31 -14.15 -1.96
N LYS A 146 -17.15 -13.13 -1.78
CA LYS A 146 -16.99 -12.17 -0.68
C LYS A 146 -17.13 -12.90 0.65
N GLY A 147 -16.24 -12.59 1.60
CA GLY A 147 -16.24 -13.19 2.93
C GLY A 147 -15.00 -14.01 3.25
N GLY A 148 -15.01 -14.64 4.42
CA GLY A 148 -13.87 -15.34 5.01
C GLY A 148 -13.97 -16.87 5.01
N GLY A 149 -12.83 -17.53 5.24
CA GLY A 149 -12.79 -18.97 5.60
C GLY A 149 -12.47 -19.96 4.47
N GLY A 150 -12.06 -19.49 3.30
CA GLY A 150 -11.68 -20.34 2.15
C GLY A 150 -10.24 -20.83 2.18
N ARG A 151 -9.85 -21.60 1.16
CA ARG A 151 -8.48 -22.15 1.04
C ARG A 151 -7.45 -21.06 0.72
N LEU A 152 -7.90 -20.00 0.06
CA LEU A 152 -7.15 -18.78 -0.19
C LEU A 152 -7.98 -17.61 0.32
N ILE A 153 -7.31 -16.61 0.85
CA ILE A 153 -7.91 -15.34 1.28
C ILE A 153 -7.27 -14.25 0.43
N LYS A 154 -8.09 -13.40 -0.17
CA LYS A 154 -7.67 -12.25 -0.97
C LYS A 154 -8.15 -10.98 -0.29
N PHE A 155 -7.23 -10.13 0.09
CA PHE A 155 -7.50 -8.75 0.49
C PHE A 155 -7.36 -7.86 -0.74
N VAL A 156 -8.33 -6.99 -0.98
CA VAL A 156 -8.28 -5.95 -2.02
C VAL A 156 -8.36 -4.61 -1.32
N PHE A 157 -7.26 -3.87 -1.35
CA PHE A 157 -7.20 -2.52 -0.82
C PHE A 157 -7.34 -1.53 -1.97
N LYS A 158 -8.31 -0.62 -1.89
CA LYS A 158 -8.39 0.51 -2.81
C LYS A 158 -7.57 1.65 -2.24
N LEU A 159 -6.63 2.18 -3.01
CA LEU A 159 -5.83 3.35 -2.64
C LEU A 159 -6.63 4.63 -2.89
N GLN A 160 -6.22 5.73 -2.26
CA GLN A 160 -6.84 7.05 -2.51
C GLN A 160 -6.67 7.53 -3.95
N ASP A 161 -5.59 7.10 -4.60
CA ASP A 161 -5.25 7.45 -5.98
C ASP A 161 -6.07 6.63 -7.01
N GLY A 162 -6.99 5.76 -6.54
CA GLY A 162 -7.92 4.97 -7.35
C GLY A 162 -7.41 3.58 -7.73
N GLU A 163 -6.12 3.30 -7.50
CA GLU A 163 -5.50 2.00 -7.78
C GLU A 163 -5.96 0.91 -6.79
N GLU A 164 -5.96 -0.35 -7.24
CA GLU A 164 -6.27 -1.51 -6.41
C GLU A 164 -5.01 -2.33 -6.12
N LEU A 165 -4.84 -2.69 -4.85
CA LEU A 165 -3.78 -3.58 -4.37
C LEU A 165 -4.39 -4.92 -3.92
N PRO A 166 -4.50 -5.92 -4.80
CA PRO A 166 -4.93 -7.26 -4.44
C PRO A 166 -3.76 -8.06 -3.85
N ILE A 167 -3.95 -8.60 -2.65
CA ILE A 167 -2.98 -9.46 -1.98
C ILE A 167 -3.64 -10.78 -1.60
N VAL A 168 -3.05 -11.89 -2.05
CA VAL A 168 -3.58 -13.23 -1.84
C VAL A 168 -2.68 -14.01 -0.89
N PHE A 169 -3.31 -14.65 0.10
CA PHE A 169 -2.66 -15.47 1.10
C PHE A 169 -3.29 -16.85 1.16
N LYS A 170 -2.48 -17.84 1.54
CA LYS A 170 -2.93 -19.19 1.84
C LYS A 170 -2.80 -19.41 3.36
N PRO A 171 -3.89 -19.59 4.10
CA PRO A 171 -3.82 -19.94 5.52
C PRO A 171 -3.03 -21.23 5.69
N ARG A 172 -2.20 -21.31 6.73
CA ARG A 172 -1.54 -22.57 7.07
C ARG A 172 -2.59 -23.52 7.61
N SER A 173 -2.81 -24.63 6.93
CA SER A 173 -3.69 -25.69 7.41
C SER A 173 -3.12 -26.21 8.73
N GLN A 174 -3.77 -25.87 9.84
CA GLN A 174 -3.56 -26.54 11.12
C GLN A 174 -4.39 -27.83 11.05
N ARG A 175 -3.71 -28.95 10.79
CA ARG A 175 -4.24 -30.28 11.09
C ARG A 175 -4.25 -30.48 12.61
#